data_AF-A0A928WIM2-F1
#
_entry.id   AF-A0A928WIM2-F1
#
_cell.length_a   1.000
_cell.length_b   1.000
_cell.length_c   1.000
_cell.angle_alpha   90.00
_cell.angle_beta   90.00
_cell.angle_gamma   90.00
#
_symmetry.space_group_name_H-M   'P 1'
#
loop_
_entity.id
_entity.type
_entity.pdbx_description
1 polymer ?
#
loop_
_entity_poly.entity_id
_entity_poly.type
_entity_poly.pdbx_seq_one_letter_code
_entity_poly.pdbx_strand_id
1 'polypeptide(L)'
;MIVTVRDPDILSNLDPQILTSYLQAQGWYQESQVDNKESVWIKASDFGEEFDITLPLNPSIRSYALRMAEILAILETVEERSQLDILSDLITTIPNTEIQGMVIRLAERNHPSNVTIMGFVVGKPRQIYLSLSESEYNQARTAYQQRLPVVCTGDLIKENDAFVLKRTTSFALYDTLTERAAV
;
A
#
# COMPACT_ATOMS: atom_id res chain seq x y z
N MET A 1 11.41 -16.54 -8.23
CA MET A 1 12.26 -15.63 -7.43
C MET A 1 11.46 -15.30 -6.19
N ILE A 2 11.93 -15.68 -5.00
CA ILE A 2 11.25 -15.32 -3.75
C ILE A 2 11.61 -13.86 -3.48
N VAL A 3 10.62 -12.97 -3.55
CA VAL A 3 10.81 -11.54 -3.29
C VAL A 3 10.43 -11.31 -1.83
N THR A 4 11.44 -11.11 -0.99
CA THR A 4 11.25 -10.79 0.43
C THR A 4 11.15 -9.29 0.62
N VAL A 5 10.12 -8.81 1.29
CA VAL A 5 9.98 -7.40 1.65
C VAL A 5 10.85 -7.11 2.87
N ARG A 6 11.75 -6.12 2.74
CA ARG A 6 12.67 -5.72 3.82
C ARG A 6 12.67 -4.22 4.11
N ASP A 7 11.81 -3.47 3.42
CA ASP A 7 11.72 -2.03 3.58
C ASP A 7 11.12 -1.71 4.96
N PRO A 8 11.91 -1.18 5.91
CA PRO A 8 11.44 -0.94 7.26
C PRO A 8 10.38 0.16 7.32
N ASP A 9 10.37 1.10 6.38
CA ASP A 9 9.41 2.20 6.38
C ASP A 9 8.03 1.68 5.99
N ILE A 10 7.94 0.82 4.96
CA ILE A 10 6.66 0.19 4.58
C ILE A 10 6.14 -0.71 5.71
N LEU A 11 7.01 -1.56 6.26
CA LEU A 11 6.65 -2.49 7.34
C LEU A 11 6.21 -1.75 8.61
N SER A 12 6.80 -0.59 8.89
CA SER A 12 6.44 0.22 10.06
C SER A 12 5.09 0.94 9.93
N ASN A 13 4.61 1.12 8.71
CA ASN A 13 3.32 1.77 8.44
C ASN A 13 2.14 0.80 8.33
N LEU A 14 2.37 -0.51 8.50
CA LEU A 14 1.29 -1.48 8.58
C LEU A 14 0.46 -1.25 9.84
N ASP A 15 -0.86 -1.23 9.68
CA ASP A 15 -1.79 -1.03 10.79
C ASP A 15 -2.12 -2.38 11.45
N PRO A 16 -1.86 -2.56 12.76
CA PRO A 16 -2.20 -3.79 13.47
C PRO A 16 -3.70 -4.14 13.38
N GLN A 17 -4.59 -3.15 13.33
CA GLN A 17 -6.04 -3.38 13.26
C GLN A 17 -6.48 -3.94 11.91
N ILE A 18 -5.77 -3.59 10.85
CA ILE A 18 -5.99 -4.18 9.53
C ILE A 18 -5.50 -5.62 9.53
N LEU A 19 -4.37 -5.88 10.18
CA LEU A 19 -3.83 -7.24 10.28
C LEU A 19 -4.73 -8.16 11.12
N THR A 20 -5.29 -7.70 12.25
CA THR A 20 -6.26 -8.50 13.02
C THR A 20 -7.48 -8.85 12.18
N SER A 21 -8.05 -7.87 11.47
CA SER A 21 -9.20 -8.08 10.58
C SER A 21 -8.87 -9.05 9.45
N TYR A 22 -7.67 -8.94 8.88
CA TYR A 22 -7.16 -9.83 7.84
C TYR A 22 -7.00 -11.27 8.36
N LEU A 23 -6.34 -11.46 9.49
CA LEU A 23 -6.14 -12.76 10.13
C LEU A 23 -7.49 -13.45 10.41
N GLN A 24 -8.46 -12.73 10.98
CA GLN A 24 -9.81 -13.24 11.19
C GLN A 24 -10.49 -13.68 9.90
N ALA A 25 -10.40 -12.87 8.84
CA ALA A 25 -10.99 -13.19 7.54
C ALA A 25 -10.33 -14.42 6.89
N GLN A 26 -9.04 -14.67 7.16
CA GLN A 26 -8.29 -15.83 6.68
C GLN A 26 -8.40 -17.06 7.60
N GLY A 27 -9.30 -17.04 8.58
CA GLY A 27 -9.61 -18.17 9.45
C GLY A 27 -8.64 -18.38 10.62
N TRP A 28 -7.79 -17.39 10.92
CA TRP A 28 -7.01 -17.41 12.16
C TRP A 28 -7.91 -17.10 13.35
N TYR A 29 -7.68 -17.77 14.47
CA TYR A 29 -8.36 -17.48 15.73
C TYR A 29 -7.41 -16.82 16.72
N GLN A 30 -7.92 -15.86 17.47
CA GLN A 30 -7.17 -15.19 18.51
C GLN A 30 -7.17 -16.08 19.77
N GLU A 31 -6.00 -16.56 20.17
CA GLU A 31 -5.85 -17.38 21.37
C GLU A 31 -5.75 -16.50 22.63
N SER A 32 -4.93 -15.46 22.57
CA SER A 32 -4.70 -14.59 23.72
C SER A 32 -4.31 -13.17 23.32
N GLN A 33 -4.40 -12.25 24.28
CA GLN A 33 -3.95 -10.87 24.14
C GLN A 33 -3.26 -10.45 25.44
N VAL A 34 -2.05 -9.92 25.32
CA VAL A 34 -1.24 -9.53 26.48
C VAL A 34 -1.20 -8.00 26.56
N ASP A 35 -1.80 -7.46 27.61
CA ASP A 35 -1.73 -6.03 28.01
C ASP A 35 -1.98 -5.02 26.88
N ASN A 36 -2.76 -5.38 25.87
CA ASN A 36 -2.98 -4.57 24.67
C ASN A 36 -1.69 -4.21 23.90
N LYS A 37 -0.59 -4.94 24.13
CA LYS A 37 0.71 -4.76 23.46
C LYS A 37 0.90 -5.76 22.34
N GLU A 38 0.48 -7.00 22.56
CA GLU A 38 0.64 -8.10 21.62
C GLU A 38 -0.63 -8.97 21.63
N SER A 39 -0.94 -9.56 20.48
CA SER A 39 -2.02 -10.53 20.31
C SER A 39 -1.47 -11.79 19.66
N VAL A 40 -1.84 -12.95 20.19
CA VAL A 40 -1.41 -14.25 19.67
C VAL A 40 -2.54 -14.86 18.88
N TRP A 41 -2.23 -15.24 17.64
CA TRP A 41 -3.15 -15.79 16.67
C TRP A 41 -2.67 -17.17 16.25
N ILE A 42 -3.58 -18.13 16.16
CA ILE A 42 -3.24 -19.48 15.76
C ILE A 42 -4.10 -19.87 14.57
N LYS A 43 -3.52 -20.67 13.69
CA LYS A 43 -4.22 -21.37 12.62
C LYS A 43 -3.75 -22.81 12.57
N ALA A 44 -4.70 -23.73 12.72
CA ALA A 44 -4.47 -25.13 12.49
C ALA A 44 -4.54 -25.41 10.98
N SER A 45 -3.50 -26.04 10.45
CA SER A 45 -3.48 -26.60 9.11
C SER A 45 -4.21 -27.95 9.10
N ASP A 46 -4.79 -28.31 7.94
CA ASP A 46 -5.45 -29.60 7.72
C ASP A 46 -4.49 -30.80 7.93
N PHE A 47 -3.18 -30.56 7.87
CA PHE A 47 -2.12 -31.55 8.07
C PHE A 47 -1.63 -31.67 9.53
N GLY A 48 -2.27 -30.96 10.48
CA GLY A 48 -1.92 -31.01 11.91
C GLY A 48 -0.72 -30.15 12.31
N GLU A 49 -0.22 -29.31 11.39
CA GLU A 49 0.72 -28.23 11.73
C GLU A 49 -0.06 -27.05 12.30
N GLU A 50 0.37 -26.53 13.45
CA GLU A 50 -0.16 -25.30 14.03
C GLU A 50 0.84 -24.18 13.77
N PHE A 51 0.36 -23.10 13.17
CA PHE A 51 1.12 -21.87 13.01
C PHE A 51 0.66 -20.86 14.03
N ASP A 52 1.60 -20.18 14.68
CA ASP A 52 1.34 -19.09 15.60
C ASP A 52 1.88 -17.76 15.04
N ILE A 53 1.11 -16.70 15.22
CA ILE A 53 1.48 -15.33 14.87
C ILE A 53 1.37 -14.49 16.14
N THR A 54 2.48 -13.88 16.53
CA THR A 54 2.50 -12.85 17.58
C THR A 54 2.46 -11.47 16.92
N LEU A 55 1.29 -10.85 16.92
CA LEU A 55 1.04 -9.53 16.33
C LEU A 55 1.27 -8.42 17.37
N PRO A 56 2.26 -7.52 17.17
CA PRO A 56 2.41 -6.33 18.00
C PRO A 56 1.31 -5.30 17.69
N LEU A 57 0.59 -4.87 18.72
CA LEU A 57 -0.47 -3.85 18.64
C LEU A 57 0.05 -2.42 18.83
N ASN A 58 1.30 -2.26 19.25
CA ASN A 58 1.93 -0.95 19.45
C ASN A 58 3.02 -0.69 18.39
N PRO A 59 2.76 0.19 17.40
CA PRO A 59 3.73 0.57 16.38
C PRO A 59 4.98 1.29 16.91
N SER A 60 4.96 1.77 18.16
CA SER A 60 6.07 2.55 18.75
C SER A 60 7.24 1.69 19.23
N ILE A 61 7.13 0.35 19.17
CA ILE A 61 8.24 -0.52 19.56
C ILE A 61 9.34 -0.51 18.51
N ARG A 62 10.61 -0.46 18.93
CA ARG A 62 11.75 -0.38 18.01
C ARG A 62 11.84 -1.53 17.01
N SER A 63 11.34 -2.71 17.39
CA SER A 63 11.39 -3.92 16.56
C SER A 63 10.12 -4.15 15.73
N TYR A 64 9.24 -3.16 15.62
CA TYR A 64 7.94 -3.33 14.97
C TYR A 64 8.05 -3.80 13.52
N ALA A 65 8.90 -3.14 12.71
CA ALA A 65 9.16 -3.55 11.34
C ALA A 65 9.66 -5.01 11.23
N LEU A 66 10.54 -5.43 12.15
CA LEU A 66 11.06 -6.80 12.17
C LEU A 66 9.95 -7.81 12.49
N ARG A 67 9.11 -7.51 13.48
CA ARG A 67 7.95 -8.35 13.81
C ARG A 67 6.98 -8.45 12.63
N MET A 68 6.71 -7.35 11.95
CA MET A 68 5.86 -7.36 10.75
C MET A 68 6.45 -8.20 9.62
N ALA A 69 7.77 -8.18 9.43
CA ALA A 69 8.44 -9.05 8.47
C ALA A 69 8.32 -10.55 8.83
N GLU A 70 8.47 -10.89 10.11
CA GLU A 70 8.26 -12.26 10.61
C GLU A 70 6.84 -12.75 10.32
N ILE A 71 5.84 -11.91 10.59
CA ILE A 71 4.44 -12.24 10.32
C ILE A 71 4.19 -12.47 8.83
N LEU A 72 4.72 -11.60 7.96
CA LEU A 72 4.59 -11.78 6.51
C LEU A 72 5.24 -13.07 6.02
N ALA A 73 6.36 -13.51 6.61
CA ALA A 73 7.00 -14.78 6.25
C ALA A 73 6.15 -16.00 6.65
N ILE A 74 5.49 -15.92 7.82
CA ILE A 74 4.54 -16.96 8.25
C ILE A 74 3.34 -16.99 7.30
N LEU A 75 2.74 -15.83 7.00
CA LEU A 75 1.61 -15.74 6.08
C LEU A 75 1.96 -16.21 4.66
N GLU A 76 3.15 -15.89 4.15
CA GLU A 76 3.64 -16.40 2.85
C GLU A 76 3.67 -17.93 2.82
N THR A 77 4.11 -18.55 3.92
CA THR A 77 4.18 -20.02 4.05
C THR A 77 2.79 -20.63 4.17
N VAL A 78 1.93 -20.06 5.02
CA VAL A 78 0.59 -20.60 5.32
C VAL A 78 -0.40 -20.38 4.17
N GLU A 79 -0.31 -19.26 3.46
CA GLU A 79 -1.24 -18.92 2.38
C GLU A 79 -0.73 -19.33 1.00
N GLU A 80 0.52 -19.78 0.86
CA GLU A 80 1.20 -20.03 -0.42
C GLU A 80 1.13 -18.83 -1.38
N ARG A 81 1.17 -17.62 -0.81
CA ARG A 81 1.08 -16.34 -1.55
C ARG A 81 2.35 -15.53 -1.35
N SER A 82 2.73 -14.77 -2.38
CA SER A 82 3.91 -13.91 -2.27
C SER A 82 3.73 -12.84 -1.20
N GLN A 83 4.82 -12.44 -0.54
CA GLN A 83 4.78 -11.35 0.43
C GLN A 83 4.24 -10.05 -0.16
N LEU A 84 4.50 -9.76 -1.44
CA LEU A 84 3.97 -8.59 -2.12
C LEU A 84 2.45 -8.65 -2.28
N ASP A 85 1.91 -9.84 -2.58
CA ASP A 85 0.46 -10.00 -2.74
C ASP A 85 -0.27 -9.79 -1.43
N ILE A 86 0.27 -10.35 -0.34
CA ILE A 86 -0.25 -10.18 1.02
C ILE A 86 -0.12 -8.71 1.44
N LEU A 87 1.06 -8.11 1.24
CA LEU A 87 1.34 -6.72 1.60
C LEU A 87 0.41 -5.74 0.86
N SER A 88 0.11 -5.98 -0.42
CA SER A 88 -0.81 -5.14 -1.19
C SER A 88 -2.25 -5.14 -0.64
N ASP A 89 -2.63 -6.17 0.13
CA ASP A 89 -3.94 -6.25 0.76
C ASP A 89 -3.94 -5.60 2.15
N LEU A 90 -2.78 -5.58 2.82
CA LEU A 90 -2.59 -5.00 4.14
C LEU A 90 -2.25 -3.50 4.12
N ILE A 91 -1.71 -2.99 3.02
CA ILE A 91 -1.22 -1.62 2.97
C ILE A 91 -2.37 -0.62 3.02
N THR A 92 -2.29 0.31 3.96
CA THR A 92 -3.25 1.42 4.10
C THR A 92 -2.59 2.77 3.99
N THR A 93 -1.34 2.92 4.39
CA THR A 93 -0.62 4.19 4.30
C THR A 93 0.81 3.97 3.84
N ILE A 94 1.27 4.76 2.87
CA ILE A 94 2.66 4.84 2.45
C ILE A 94 3.03 6.33 2.35
N PRO A 95 3.79 6.87 3.32
CA PRO A 95 4.18 8.28 3.30
C PRO A 95 5.22 8.55 2.20
N ASN A 96 5.21 9.77 1.65
CA ASN A 96 6.21 10.25 0.69
C ASN A 96 6.59 9.24 -0.42
N THR A 97 5.58 8.61 -1.02
CA THR A 97 5.78 7.62 -2.07
C THR A 97 5.71 8.26 -3.45
N GLU A 98 6.62 7.87 -4.33
CA GLU A 98 6.58 8.22 -5.73
C GLU A 98 5.82 7.14 -6.50
N ILE A 99 4.85 7.56 -7.30
CA ILE A 99 4.02 6.67 -8.10
C ILE A 99 4.10 7.12 -9.55
N GLN A 100 4.50 6.18 -10.41
CA GLN A 100 4.41 6.32 -11.85
C GLN A 100 3.10 5.70 -12.33
N GLY A 101 2.39 6.39 -13.22
CA GLY A 101 1.10 5.92 -13.69
C GLY A 101 0.56 6.62 -14.93
N MET A 102 -0.56 6.13 -15.41
CA MET A 102 -1.33 6.70 -16.52
C MET A 102 -2.52 7.48 -15.99
N VAL A 103 -2.75 8.69 -16.47
CA VAL A 103 -4.03 9.36 -16.23
C VAL A 103 -5.13 8.59 -16.97
N ILE A 104 -6.15 8.14 -16.23
CA ILE A 104 -7.29 7.38 -16.79
C ILE A 104 -8.60 8.15 -16.74
N ARG A 105 -8.70 9.18 -15.89
CA ARG A 105 -9.88 10.01 -15.75
C ARG A 105 -9.52 11.43 -15.30
N LEU A 106 -10.21 12.40 -15.90
CA LEU A 106 -10.18 13.81 -15.53
C LEU A 106 -11.61 14.23 -15.15
N ALA A 107 -11.77 15.00 -14.07
CA ALA A 107 -13.09 15.48 -13.66
C ALA A 107 -13.48 16.75 -14.46
N GLU A 108 -14.66 16.72 -15.09
CA GLU A 108 -14.99 17.75 -16.09
C GLU A 108 -15.69 19.01 -15.55
N ARG A 109 -16.38 18.97 -14.39
CA ARG A 109 -17.28 20.08 -14.00
C ARG A 109 -17.37 20.45 -12.50
N ASN A 110 -17.46 19.48 -11.58
CA ASN A 110 -17.75 19.81 -10.17
C ASN A 110 -16.51 19.85 -9.28
N HIS A 111 -15.46 19.14 -9.65
CA HIS A 111 -14.18 19.11 -8.94
C HIS A 111 -13.06 19.12 -9.97
N PRO A 112 -12.79 20.26 -10.63
CA PRO A 112 -11.84 20.34 -11.75
C PRO A 112 -10.40 20.00 -11.36
N SER A 113 -10.11 19.76 -10.08
CA SER A 113 -8.83 19.27 -9.56
C SER A 113 -8.74 17.74 -9.48
N ASN A 114 -9.87 17.03 -9.56
CA ASN A 114 -9.89 15.59 -9.32
C ASN A 114 -9.43 14.83 -10.55
N VAL A 115 -8.42 14.01 -10.35
CA VAL A 115 -7.83 13.14 -11.37
C VAL A 115 -7.79 11.72 -10.82
N THR A 116 -7.95 10.75 -11.70
CA THR A 116 -7.65 9.34 -11.38
C THR A 116 -6.52 8.88 -12.27
N ILE A 117 -5.48 8.32 -11.64
CA ILE A 117 -4.41 7.62 -12.34
C ILE A 117 -4.50 6.11 -12.08
N MET A 118 -4.02 5.32 -13.03
CA MET A 118 -3.70 3.91 -12.83
C MET A 118 -2.19 3.81 -12.63
N GLY A 119 -1.76 3.38 -11.44
CA GLY A 119 -0.35 3.19 -11.09
C GLY A 119 -0.14 1.85 -10.38
N PHE A 120 1.11 1.51 -10.08
CA PHE A 120 1.45 0.31 -9.33
C PHE A 120 1.66 0.65 -7.85
N VAL A 121 0.94 -0.05 -6.97
CA VAL A 121 1.07 0.05 -5.51
C VAL A 121 1.39 -1.35 -4.99
N VAL A 122 2.61 -1.52 -4.47
CA VAL A 122 3.11 -2.82 -3.98
C VAL A 122 2.90 -3.92 -5.04
N GLY A 123 3.38 -3.66 -6.26
CA GLY A 123 3.33 -4.62 -7.37
C GLY A 123 1.94 -4.86 -8.00
N LYS A 124 0.84 -4.34 -7.44
CA LYS A 124 -0.50 -4.47 -8.03
C LYS A 124 -0.95 -3.17 -8.71
N PRO A 125 -1.58 -3.24 -9.90
CA PRO A 125 -2.19 -2.06 -10.52
C PRO A 125 -3.38 -1.60 -9.69
N ARG A 126 -3.38 -0.33 -9.28
CA ARG A 126 -4.43 0.29 -8.46
C ARG A 126 -4.86 1.62 -9.06
N GLN A 127 -6.15 1.91 -8.94
CA GLN A 127 -6.66 3.26 -9.17
C GLN A 127 -6.29 4.14 -7.99
N ILE A 128 -5.73 5.31 -8.30
CA ILE A 128 -5.28 6.28 -7.31
C ILE A 128 -5.96 7.60 -7.62
N TYR A 129 -6.65 8.15 -6.63
CA TYR A 129 -7.34 9.42 -6.70
C TYR A 129 -6.44 10.53 -6.18
N LEU A 130 -6.40 11.64 -6.90
CA LEU A 130 -5.62 12.82 -6.54
C LEU A 130 -6.48 14.07 -6.74
N SER A 131 -6.23 15.07 -5.90
CA SER A 131 -6.69 16.44 -6.11
C SER A 131 -5.47 17.29 -6.44
N LEU A 132 -5.45 17.86 -7.64
CA LEU A 132 -4.35 18.64 -8.19
C LEU A 132 -4.65 20.14 -8.15
N SER A 133 -3.60 20.96 -8.12
CA SER A 133 -3.72 22.39 -8.44
C SER A 133 -4.11 22.59 -9.92
N GLU A 134 -4.52 23.80 -10.29
CA GLU A 134 -4.88 24.11 -11.69
C GLU A 134 -3.71 23.89 -12.66
N SER A 135 -2.48 24.21 -12.23
CA SER A 135 -1.29 24.01 -13.06
C SER A 135 -1.00 22.52 -13.28
N GLU A 136 -1.05 21.72 -12.22
CA GLU A 136 -0.85 20.27 -12.30
C GLU A 136 -1.97 19.58 -13.07
N TYR A 137 -3.22 20.06 -12.94
CA TYR A 137 -4.35 19.56 -13.70
C TYR A 137 -4.17 19.78 -15.20
N ASN A 138 -3.58 20.91 -15.62
CA ASN A 138 -3.24 21.12 -17.02
C ASN A 138 -2.20 20.11 -17.53
N GLN A 139 -1.20 19.76 -16.72
CA GLN A 139 -0.25 18.68 -17.05
C GLN A 139 -0.96 17.33 -17.13
N ALA A 140 -1.86 17.01 -16.19
CA ALA A 140 -2.64 15.78 -16.23
C ALA A 140 -3.53 15.70 -17.48
N ARG A 141 -4.09 16.82 -17.93
CA ARG A 141 -4.84 16.92 -19.18
C ARG A 141 -3.96 16.62 -20.40
N THR A 142 -2.77 17.20 -20.46
CA THR A 142 -1.78 16.91 -21.51
C THR A 142 -1.41 15.42 -21.48
N ALA A 143 -1.11 14.87 -20.31
CA ALA A 143 -0.80 13.46 -20.12
C ALA A 143 -1.91 12.54 -20.64
N TYR A 144 -3.16 12.84 -20.27
CA TYR A 144 -4.33 12.09 -20.69
C TYR A 144 -4.52 12.13 -22.21
N GLN A 145 -4.46 13.31 -22.83
CA GLN A 145 -4.68 13.51 -24.26
C GLN A 145 -3.59 12.85 -25.10
N GLN A 146 -2.34 12.95 -24.66
CA GLN A 146 -1.17 12.44 -25.39
C GLN A 146 -0.78 11.01 -24.97
N ARG A 147 -1.50 10.41 -24.00
CA ARG A 147 -1.21 9.09 -23.41
C ARG A 147 0.22 9.00 -22.84
N LEU A 148 0.67 10.07 -22.20
CA LEU A 148 1.99 10.13 -21.56
C LEU A 148 1.91 9.70 -20.10
N PRO A 149 2.94 9.00 -19.59
CA PRO A 149 3.04 8.68 -18.17
C PRO A 149 3.23 9.93 -17.33
N VAL A 150 2.77 9.85 -16.09
CA VAL A 150 2.99 10.86 -15.06
C VAL A 150 3.74 10.24 -13.89
N VAL A 151 4.46 11.08 -13.17
CA VAL A 151 5.00 10.77 -11.86
C VAL A 151 4.35 11.71 -10.86
N CYS A 152 3.90 11.17 -9.74
CA CYS A 152 3.38 11.95 -8.64
C CYS A 152 3.93 11.45 -7.32
N THR A 153 4.23 12.38 -6.42
CA THR A 153 4.82 12.08 -5.11
C THR A 153 3.93 12.64 -4.01
N GLY A 154 3.69 11.87 -2.96
CA GLY A 154 2.87 12.29 -1.82
C GLY A 154 2.61 11.17 -0.81
N ASP A 155 1.69 11.41 0.10
CA ASP A 155 1.25 10.41 1.09
C ASP A 155 0.11 9.59 0.49
N LEU A 156 0.35 8.31 0.20
CA LEU A 156 -0.66 7.40 -0.32
C LEU A 156 -1.47 6.80 0.83
N ILE A 157 -2.78 6.99 0.82
CA ILE A 157 -3.69 6.55 1.89
C ILE A 157 -4.84 5.76 1.28
N LYS A 158 -5.20 4.61 1.86
CA LYS A 158 -6.35 3.80 1.48
C LYS A 158 -7.59 4.29 2.23
N GLU A 159 -8.57 4.82 1.52
CA GLU A 159 -9.86 5.30 2.03
C GLU A 159 -11.00 4.60 1.30
N ASN A 160 -11.91 3.94 2.03
CA ASN A 160 -13.07 3.25 1.46
C ASN A 160 -12.71 2.29 0.29
N ASP A 161 -11.64 1.51 0.47
CA ASP A 161 -11.07 0.59 -0.53
C ASP A 161 -10.45 1.23 -1.78
N ALA A 162 -10.37 2.56 -1.83
CA ALA A 162 -9.68 3.32 -2.87
C ALA A 162 -8.37 3.92 -2.34
N PHE A 163 -7.34 4.01 -3.18
CA PHE A 163 -6.12 4.73 -2.82
C PHE A 163 -6.25 6.21 -3.19
N VAL A 164 -5.89 7.08 -2.25
CA VAL A 164 -5.92 8.54 -2.40
C VAL A 164 -4.51 9.06 -2.13
N LEU A 165 -3.94 9.80 -3.07
CA LEU A 165 -2.68 10.50 -2.86
C LEU A 165 -2.99 11.87 -2.23
N LYS A 166 -2.56 12.05 -0.99
CA LYS A 166 -2.69 13.30 -0.23
C LYS A 166 -1.33 13.97 -0.08
N ARG A 167 -1.35 15.25 0.31
CA ARG A 167 -0.16 16.07 0.49
C ARG A 167 0.82 15.94 -0.69
N THR A 168 0.28 16.01 -1.91
CA THR A 168 1.05 15.91 -3.14
C THR A 168 2.18 16.93 -3.11
N THR A 169 3.42 16.44 -3.22
CA THR A 169 4.64 17.27 -3.23
C THR A 169 5.12 17.54 -4.66
N SER A 170 4.81 16.63 -5.59
CA SER A 170 5.14 16.77 -6.99
C SER A 170 4.13 16.05 -7.88
N PHE A 171 3.83 16.63 -9.03
CA PHE A 171 3.13 16.00 -10.14
C PHE A 171 3.77 16.50 -11.45
N ALA A 172 4.18 15.57 -12.31
CA ALA A 172 4.84 15.91 -13.57
C ALA A 172 4.60 14.84 -14.64
N LEU A 173 4.80 15.22 -15.90
CA LEU A 173 4.94 14.25 -16.98
C LEU A 173 6.22 13.45 -16.75
N TYR A 174 6.18 12.14 -17.00
CA TYR A 174 7.38 11.32 -16.97
C TYR A 174 8.08 11.40 -18.33
N ASP A 175 9.32 11.85 -18.34
CA ASP A 175 10.15 11.83 -19.53
C ASP A 175 10.82 10.45 -19.66
N THR A 176 10.35 9.66 -20.63
CA THR A 176 10.90 8.34 -20.93
C THR A 176 12.30 8.40 -21.55
N LEU A 177 12.78 9.56 -22.01
CA LEU A 177 14.12 9.73 -22.58
C LEU A 177 15.19 9.96 -21.51
N THR A 178 14.82 10.52 -20.36
CA THR A 178 15.74 10.79 -19.24
C THR A 178 15.46 9.97 -17.98
N GLU A 179 14.45 9.09 -18.00
CA GLU A 179 13.98 8.31 -16.85
C GLU A 179 13.68 9.18 -15.61
N ARG A 180 13.20 10.40 -15.83
CA ARG A 180 12.97 11.41 -14.79
C ARG A 180 11.67 12.18 -15.03
N ALA A 181 11.18 12.84 -13.99
CA ALA A 181 10.15 13.86 -14.14
C ALA A 181 10.62 14.94 -15.14
N ALA A 182 9.80 15.23 -16.15
CA ALA A 182 10.06 16.32 -17.09
C ALA A 182 9.96 17.64 -16.31
N VAL A 183 11.06 18.40 -16.28
CA VAL A 183 11.15 19.73 -15.64
C VAL A 183 10.32 20.74 -16.41
#